data_AF-A0A182U3V4-F1
#
_entry.id   AF-A0A182U3V4-F1
#
_cell.length_a   1.000
_cell.length_b   1.000
_cell.length_c   1.000
_cell.angle_alpha   90.00
_cell.angle_beta   90.00
_cell.angle_gamma   90.00
#
_symmetry.space_group_name_H-M   'P 1'
#
loop_
_entity.id
_entity.type
_entity.pdbx_description
1 polymer ?
#
loop_
_entity_poly.entity_id
_entity_poly.type
_entity_poly.pdbx_seq_one_letter_code
_entity_poly.pdbx_strand_id
1 'polypeptide(L)'
;QALQWAVEGLAKAGTLSIIGVYPPQARHFPIGLAMNKNLTLNMGNCHHRKYIPRLIELVLAKRIDPARILTQVKPMGDAIEAFKAFDRREAGWIKVELHPQRHGSAGTAGEEQVKDAEQGLAQKRELAFAARAVGSIEINGSFYALQTPERYADWAAQTPEGFVFSVKAPRFITHVRRLRDIEAPLANFMASGLLRLGPRLGALLWQFPPSFRFDAKRFEAFLAQLPHDGEQALALVRQCEPRMHREGYLDLAPGTRLRHAVEIRHESFRSPAFIELLRRHGVALVVADTAGKWPLLEDLTADFVYLRLHGDKALYASGYSEEALEAWQRRIEAWQQGRQVPDARLAEPDQLAEGGTRDVYCYFDNDLKVRAPYDARRLLERLGLDRDLAVRPGQPPAEGVLP
;
A
#
# COMPACT_ATOMS: atom_id res chain seq x y z
N GLN A 1 -9.99 36.80 -5.26
CA GLN A 1 -10.91 37.63 -4.45
C GLN A 1 -10.75 37.37 -2.95
N ALA A 2 -11.04 36.17 -2.42
CA ALA A 2 -10.96 35.89 -0.97
C ALA A 2 -9.61 36.22 -0.30
N LEU A 3 -8.47 35.91 -0.95
CA LEU A 3 -7.14 36.24 -0.42
C LEU A 3 -6.87 37.75 -0.34
N GLN A 4 -7.47 38.52 -1.25
CA GLN A 4 -7.35 39.97 -1.24
C GLN A 4 -8.14 40.58 -0.09
N TRP A 5 -9.40 40.17 0.09
CA TRP A 5 -10.21 40.59 1.22
C TRP A 5 -9.61 40.17 2.56
N ALA A 6 -8.98 39.00 2.65
CA ALA A 6 -8.31 38.58 3.88
C ALA A 6 -7.14 39.50 4.25
N VAL A 7 -6.34 39.94 3.28
CA VAL A 7 -5.25 40.90 3.51
C VAL A 7 -5.79 42.31 3.82
N GLU A 8 -6.86 42.73 3.14
CA GLU A 8 -7.53 44.02 3.37
C GLU A 8 -8.23 44.08 4.74
N GLY A 9 -8.81 42.98 5.21
CA GLY A 9 -9.52 42.90 6.48
C GLY A 9 -8.62 42.74 7.71
N LEU A 10 -7.38 42.27 7.53
CA LEU A 10 -6.44 42.10 8.65
C LEU A 10 -5.88 43.44 9.16
N ALA A 11 -5.76 43.54 10.48
CA ALA A 11 -5.06 44.64 11.14
C ALA A 11 -3.55 44.64 10.78
N LYS A 12 -2.90 45.80 10.92
CA LYS A 12 -1.44 45.88 10.77
C LYS A 12 -0.76 44.97 11.79
N ALA A 13 0.34 44.33 11.39
CA ALA A 13 1.06 43.30 12.15
C ALA A 13 0.23 42.02 12.44
N GLY A 14 -0.89 41.82 11.76
CA GLY A 14 -1.72 40.62 11.91
C GLY A 14 -1.11 39.35 11.29
N THR A 15 -1.69 38.19 11.62
CA THR A 15 -1.31 36.90 11.01
C THR A 15 -2.41 36.40 10.07
N LEU A 16 -2.05 36.10 8.82
CA LEU A 16 -2.92 35.39 7.87
C LEU A 16 -2.49 33.93 7.79
N SER A 17 -3.42 33.01 8.10
CA SER A 17 -3.21 31.57 7.91
C SER A 17 -3.98 31.06 6.69
N ILE A 18 -3.27 30.49 5.72
CA ILE A 18 -3.84 29.89 4.50
C ILE A 18 -3.77 28.37 4.65
N ILE A 19 -4.93 27.72 4.82
CA ILE A 19 -5.05 26.30 5.13
C ILE A 19 -5.90 25.60 4.06
N GLY A 20 -5.46 24.44 3.59
CA GLY A 20 -6.25 23.57 2.69
C GLY A 20 -5.60 23.32 1.33
N VAL A 21 -6.39 22.86 0.37
CA VAL A 21 -5.93 22.56 -1.00
C VAL A 21 -5.94 23.84 -1.83
N TYR A 22 -4.78 24.21 -2.34
CA TYR A 22 -4.63 25.42 -3.16
C TYR A 22 -4.93 25.12 -4.64
N PRO A 23 -5.89 25.80 -5.27
CA PRO A 23 -6.26 25.50 -6.65
C PRO A 23 -5.17 25.95 -7.63
N PRO A 24 -4.86 25.17 -8.70
CA PRO A 24 -3.82 25.51 -9.68
C PRO A 24 -4.05 26.85 -10.41
N GLN A 25 -5.28 27.35 -10.41
CA GLN A 25 -5.67 28.60 -11.08
C GLN A 25 -5.36 29.85 -10.22
N ALA A 26 -5.10 29.70 -8.92
CA ALA A 26 -4.73 30.82 -8.06
C ALA A 26 -3.24 31.16 -8.25
N ARG A 27 -2.95 32.13 -9.12
CA ARG A 27 -1.56 32.51 -9.48
C ARG A 27 -1.09 33.84 -8.89
N HIS A 28 -1.94 34.55 -8.18
CA HIS A 28 -1.67 35.93 -7.72
C HIS A 28 -2.04 36.11 -6.24
N PHE A 29 -1.18 36.82 -5.51
CA PHE A 29 -1.37 37.20 -4.10
C PHE A 29 -0.98 38.69 -3.92
N PRO A 30 -1.74 39.50 -3.15
CA PRO A 30 -1.49 40.95 -3.01
C PRO A 30 -0.33 41.23 -2.04
N ILE A 31 0.87 40.78 -2.42
CA ILE A 31 2.05 40.79 -1.56
C ILE A 31 2.43 42.21 -1.09
N GLY A 32 2.30 43.22 -1.96
CA GLY A 32 2.60 44.60 -1.59
C GLY A 32 1.67 45.13 -0.49
N LEU A 33 0.39 44.79 -0.54
CA LEU A 33 -0.56 45.19 0.50
C LEU A 33 -0.29 44.46 1.82
N ALA A 34 0.03 43.17 1.75
CA ALA A 34 0.40 42.38 2.93
C ALA A 34 1.68 42.91 3.58
N MET A 35 2.67 43.29 2.78
CA MET A 35 3.93 43.87 3.22
C MET A 35 3.72 45.25 3.88
N ASN A 36 2.92 46.13 3.26
CA ASN A 36 2.61 47.44 3.81
C ASN A 36 1.85 47.37 5.16
N LYS A 37 1.15 46.27 5.39
CA LYS A 37 0.49 45.96 6.66
C LYS A 37 1.37 45.19 7.63
N ASN A 38 2.61 44.87 7.27
CA ASN A 38 3.53 44.06 8.07
C ASN A 38 2.94 42.71 8.51
N LEU A 39 2.21 42.03 7.62
CA LEU A 39 1.52 40.79 7.98
C LEU A 39 2.49 39.60 8.09
N THR A 40 2.23 38.72 9.04
CA THR A 40 2.83 37.38 9.10
C THR A 40 1.97 36.40 8.30
N LEU A 41 2.57 35.66 7.38
CA LEU A 41 1.87 34.65 6.58
C LEU A 41 2.26 33.24 7.04
N ASN A 42 1.27 32.42 7.39
CA ASN A 42 1.45 31.00 7.65
C ASN A 42 0.65 30.19 6.61
N MET A 43 1.31 29.28 5.89
CA MET A 43 0.68 28.51 4.83
C MET A 43 1.19 27.07 4.79
N GLY A 44 0.31 26.14 4.45
CA GLY A 44 0.69 24.75 4.26
C GLY A 44 -0.46 23.77 4.39
N ASN A 45 -0.17 22.52 4.06
CA ASN A 45 -1.09 21.42 4.32
C ASN A 45 -1.08 21.08 5.82
N CYS A 46 -2.25 20.74 6.37
CA CYS A 46 -2.36 20.36 7.77
C CYS A 46 -1.45 19.15 8.08
N HIS A 47 -0.54 19.33 9.04
CA HIS A 47 0.34 18.26 9.53
C HIS A 47 -0.46 17.30 10.44
N HIS A 48 -1.37 16.53 9.84
CA HIS A 48 -2.31 15.64 10.51
C HIS A 48 -1.64 14.77 11.59
N ARG A 49 -0.46 14.19 11.31
CA ARG A 49 0.30 13.35 12.29
C ARG A 49 0.66 14.06 13.59
N LYS A 50 0.85 15.39 13.55
CA LYS A 50 1.24 16.19 14.73
C LYS A 50 0.02 16.51 15.59
N TYR A 51 -1.15 16.70 14.97
CA TYR A 51 -2.34 17.22 15.64
C TYR A 51 -3.36 16.13 15.99
N ILE A 52 -3.42 15.02 15.25
CA ILE A 52 -4.38 13.92 15.49
C ILE A 52 -4.37 13.43 16.95
N PRO A 53 -3.22 13.13 17.59
CA PRO A 53 -3.23 12.63 18.98
C PRO A 53 -3.92 13.59 19.96
N ARG A 54 -3.57 14.88 19.88
CA ARG A 54 -4.18 15.93 20.70
C ARG A 54 -5.67 16.13 20.39
N LEU A 55 -6.07 16.04 19.11
CA LEU A 55 -7.47 16.17 18.73
C LEU A 55 -8.30 15.01 19.30
N ILE A 56 -7.77 13.78 19.26
CA ILE A 56 -8.40 12.61 19.87
C ILE A 56 -8.56 12.83 21.38
N GLU A 57 -7.53 13.30 22.08
CA GLU A 57 -7.62 13.62 23.52
C GLU A 57 -8.72 14.66 23.81
N LEU A 58 -8.85 15.70 22.98
CA LEU A 58 -9.90 16.71 23.14
C LEU A 58 -11.31 16.14 22.90
N VAL A 59 -11.45 15.19 21.98
CA VAL A 59 -12.71 14.48 21.73
C VAL A 59 -13.06 13.55 22.89
N LEU A 60 -12.09 12.75 23.35
CA LEU A 60 -12.26 11.84 24.49
C LEU A 60 -12.58 12.59 25.79
N ALA A 61 -11.94 13.74 26.00
CA ALA A 61 -12.23 14.63 27.13
C ALA A 61 -13.54 15.43 26.95
N LYS A 62 -14.32 15.18 25.89
CA LYS A 62 -15.56 15.87 25.53
C LYS A 62 -15.43 17.40 25.43
N ARG A 63 -14.20 17.89 25.19
CA ARG A 63 -13.91 19.33 25.01
C ARG A 63 -14.24 19.79 23.59
N ILE A 64 -14.23 18.87 22.63
CA ILE A 64 -14.67 19.09 21.25
C ILE A 64 -15.57 17.92 20.86
N ASP A 65 -16.69 18.24 20.24
CA ASP A 65 -17.59 17.26 19.63
C ASP A 65 -17.58 17.47 18.10
N PRO A 66 -16.82 16.66 17.34
CA PRO A 66 -16.70 16.80 15.90
C PRO A 66 -18.00 16.44 15.18
N ALA A 67 -18.90 15.67 15.81
CA ALA A 67 -20.17 15.27 15.21
C ALA A 67 -21.12 16.48 15.02
N ARG A 68 -20.94 17.57 15.79
CA ARG A 68 -21.72 18.82 15.61
C ARG A 68 -21.48 19.51 14.26
N ILE A 69 -20.42 19.16 13.55
CA ILE A 69 -20.10 19.71 12.23
C ILE A 69 -20.79 18.89 11.12
N LEU A 70 -21.25 17.67 11.42
CA LEU A 70 -22.05 16.85 10.51
C LEU A 70 -23.41 17.50 10.32
N THR A 71 -23.68 17.99 9.11
CA THR A 71 -24.97 18.61 8.79
C THR A 71 -25.89 17.68 8.02
N GLN A 72 -25.35 16.61 7.42
CA GLN A 72 -26.12 15.62 6.69
C GLN A 72 -25.61 14.23 7.00
N VAL A 73 -26.56 13.33 7.23
CA VAL A 73 -26.33 11.91 7.43
C VAL A 73 -27.15 11.20 6.36
N LYS A 74 -26.47 10.53 5.41
CA LYS A 74 -27.12 9.93 4.23
C LYS A 74 -26.72 8.46 4.10
N PRO A 75 -27.57 7.60 3.54
CA PRO A 75 -27.16 6.25 3.20
C PRO A 75 -26.09 6.24 2.10
N MET A 76 -25.26 5.20 2.06
CA MET A 76 -24.18 5.04 1.08
C MET A 76 -24.68 5.07 -0.37
N GLY A 77 -25.90 4.61 -0.63
CA GLY A 77 -26.55 4.69 -1.95
C GLY A 77 -26.73 6.12 -2.47
N ASP A 78 -26.74 7.12 -1.57
CA ASP A 78 -26.91 8.53 -1.92
C ASP A 78 -25.57 9.25 -2.13
N ALA A 79 -24.43 8.54 -2.14
CA ALA A 79 -23.11 9.16 -2.23
C ALA A 79 -22.96 10.12 -3.43
N ILE A 80 -23.55 9.78 -4.58
CA ILE A 80 -23.51 10.60 -5.80
C ILE A 80 -24.32 11.88 -5.62
N GLU A 81 -25.53 11.79 -5.07
CA GLU A 81 -26.38 12.96 -4.83
C GLU A 81 -25.83 13.83 -3.71
N ALA A 82 -25.27 13.23 -2.66
CA ALA A 82 -24.56 13.94 -1.61
C ALA A 82 -23.34 14.72 -2.15
N PHE A 83 -22.58 14.12 -3.07
CA PHE A 83 -21.47 14.79 -3.72
C PHE A 83 -21.94 15.97 -4.59
N LYS A 84 -23.00 15.78 -5.39
CA LYS A 84 -23.60 16.83 -6.22
C LYS A 84 -24.14 18.00 -5.38
N ALA A 85 -24.83 17.72 -4.28
CA ALA A 85 -25.37 18.76 -3.39
C ALA A 85 -24.27 19.56 -2.68
N PHE A 86 -23.17 18.88 -2.29
CA PHE A 86 -21.97 19.54 -1.76
C PHE A 86 -21.30 20.43 -2.83
N ASP A 87 -21.14 19.93 -4.06
CA ASP A 87 -20.51 20.68 -5.16
C ASP A 87 -21.32 21.93 -5.54
N ARG A 88 -22.66 21.82 -5.54
CA ARG A 88 -23.59 22.94 -5.74
C ARG A 88 -23.69 23.91 -4.55
N ARG A 89 -23.05 23.60 -3.42
CA ARG A 89 -23.06 24.39 -2.18
C ARG A 89 -24.47 24.69 -1.66
N GLU A 90 -25.35 23.69 -1.74
CA GLU A 90 -26.72 23.81 -1.22
C GLU A 90 -26.71 24.14 0.29
N ALA A 91 -27.66 24.97 0.74
CA ALA A 91 -27.74 25.36 2.14
C ALA A 91 -27.94 24.13 3.05
N GLY A 92 -27.17 24.04 4.14
CA GLY A 92 -27.23 22.90 5.07
C GLY A 92 -26.27 21.74 4.75
N TRP A 93 -25.35 21.90 3.79
CA TRP A 93 -24.36 20.88 3.40
C TRP A 93 -22.92 21.30 3.76
N ILE A 94 -22.57 21.24 5.05
CA ILE A 94 -21.22 21.54 5.58
C ILE A 94 -20.35 20.29 5.66
N LYS A 95 -20.88 19.19 6.21
CA LYS A 95 -20.18 17.90 6.28
C LYS A 95 -21.19 16.75 6.20
N VAL A 96 -20.91 15.81 5.30
CA VAL A 96 -21.76 14.64 5.07
C VAL A 96 -21.11 13.40 5.68
N GLU A 97 -21.89 12.64 6.44
CA GLU A 97 -21.59 11.27 6.83
C GLU A 97 -22.40 10.32 5.92
N LEU A 98 -21.72 9.32 5.36
CA LEU A 98 -22.35 8.28 4.56
C LEU A 98 -22.43 6.99 5.37
N HIS A 99 -23.64 6.56 5.71
CA HIS A 99 -23.90 5.31 6.42
C HIS A 99 -23.97 4.14 5.44
N PRO A 100 -23.10 3.12 5.59
CA PRO A 100 -23.27 1.85 4.88
C PRO A 100 -24.64 1.25 5.21
N GLN A 101 -25.48 0.98 4.20
CA GLN A 101 -26.77 0.32 4.45
C GLN A 101 -26.54 -1.18 4.66
N ARG A 102 -26.98 -1.71 5.81
CA ARG A 102 -27.21 -3.16 6.01
C ARG A 102 -28.66 -3.47 5.64
N HIS A 103 -28.91 -4.52 4.85
CA HIS A 103 -30.22 -5.15 4.81
C HIS A 103 -30.32 -6.11 6.00
N GLY A 104 -31.29 -5.91 6.91
CA GLY A 104 -31.55 -6.88 7.98
C GLY A 104 -32.39 -6.36 9.15
N SER A 105 -33.62 -6.88 9.22
CA SER A 105 -34.63 -6.97 10.30
C SER A 105 -34.38 -6.36 11.70
N ALA A 106 -35.45 -5.72 12.17
CA ALA A 106 -35.73 -5.18 13.50
C ALA A 106 -35.25 -6.01 14.72
N GLY A 107 -34.85 -5.30 15.79
CA GLY A 107 -34.71 -5.84 17.14
C GLY A 107 -33.88 -4.95 18.06
N THR A 108 -34.57 -4.24 18.95
CA THR A 108 -34.08 -3.25 19.92
C THR A 108 -33.18 -3.82 21.03
N ALA A 109 -32.02 -3.17 21.29
CA ALA A 109 -31.50 -2.72 22.61
C ALA A 109 -29.95 -2.61 22.60
N GLY A 110 -29.41 -1.43 22.94
CA GLY A 110 -28.00 -1.24 23.32
C GLY A 110 -27.09 -0.49 22.32
N GLU A 111 -27.51 0.66 21.79
CA GLU A 111 -26.88 1.33 20.64
C GLU A 111 -25.48 1.96 20.88
N GLU A 112 -25.00 2.12 22.12
CA GLU A 112 -23.70 2.77 22.38
C GLU A 112 -22.53 1.80 22.59
N GLN A 113 -22.75 0.57 23.08
CA GLN A 113 -21.67 -0.44 23.21
C GLN A 113 -21.46 -1.28 21.95
N VAL A 114 -22.47 -1.32 21.07
CA VAL A 114 -22.43 -2.10 19.83
C VAL A 114 -21.60 -1.40 18.75
N LYS A 115 -21.52 -0.06 18.71
CA LYS A 115 -20.82 0.69 17.64
C LYS A 115 -19.31 0.47 17.58
N ASP A 116 -18.60 0.46 18.72
CA ASP A 116 -17.14 0.23 18.74
C ASP A 116 -16.79 -1.23 18.44
N ALA A 117 -17.60 -2.17 18.91
CA ALA A 117 -17.46 -3.57 18.56
C ALA A 117 -17.74 -3.81 17.06
N GLU A 118 -18.79 -3.18 16.51
CA GLU A 118 -19.22 -3.36 15.12
C GLU A 118 -18.32 -2.69 14.08
N GLN A 119 -17.76 -1.51 14.35
CA GLN A 119 -16.75 -0.91 13.47
C GLN A 119 -15.46 -1.74 13.45
N GLY A 120 -15.05 -2.25 14.62
CA GLY A 120 -13.96 -3.22 14.72
C GLY A 120 -14.27 -4.53 13.99
N LEU A 121 -15.51 -5.01 14.03
CA LEU A 121 -15.98 -6.20 13.31
C LEU A 121 -16.04 -5.99 11.79
N ALA A 122 -16.45 -4.81 11.31
CA ALA A 122 -16.52 -4.49 9.89
C ALA A 122 -15.12 -4.41 9.26
N GLN A 123 -14.17 -3.73 9.93
CA GLN A 123 -12.77 -3.68 9.47
C GLN A 123 -12.08 -5.05 9.58
N LYS A 124 -12.42 -5.85 10.60
CA LYS A 124 -12.01 -7.26 10.72
C LYS A 124 -12.59 -8.16 9.61
N ARG A 125 -13.61 -7.74 8.88
CA ARG A 125 -14.18 -8.52 7.76
C ARG A 125 -13.68 -8.06 6.39
N GLU A 126 -13.01 -6.92 6.28
CA GLU A 126 -12.48 -6.42 5.00
C GLU A 126 -11.51 -7.40 4.35
N LEU A 127 -10.58 -7.97 5.14
CA LEU A 127 -9.64 -8.96 4.65
C LEU A 127 -10.35 -10.26 4.24
N ALA A 128 -11.24 -10.76 5.09
CA ALA A 128 -12.01 -11.97 4.79
C ALA A 128 -12.90 -11.80 3.54
N PHE A 129 -13.39 -10.59 3.29
CA PHE A 129 -14.13 -10.25 2.07
C PHE A 129 -13.20 -10.15 0.85
N ALA A 130 -12.09 -9.42 0.95
CA ALA A 130 -11.13 -9.26 -0.13
C ALA A 130 -10.52 -10.61 -0.55
N ALA A 131 -10.25 -11.50 0.40
CA ALA A 131 -9.71 -12.83 0.16
C ALA A 131 -10.65 -13.77 -0.61
N ARG A 132 -11.93 -13.39 -0.80
CA ARG A 132 -12.86 -14.09 -1.69
C ARG A 132 -12.72 -13.65 -3.16
N ALA A 133 -12.06 -12.52 -3.41
CA ALA A 133 -11.94 -11.89 -4.73
C ALA A 133 -10.55 -12.07 -5.36
N VAL A 134 -9.55 -12.47 -4.59
CA VAL A 134 -8.15 -12.66 -5.01
C VAL A 134 -7.50 -13.79 -4.22
N GLY A 135 -6.48 -14.44 -4.79
CA GLY A 135 -5.68 -15.47 -4.09
C GLY A 135 -4.46 -14.93 -3.33
N SER A 136 -4.14 -13.64 -3.49
CA SER A 136 -2.99 -13.02 -2.82
C SER A 136 -3.15 -11.51 -2.60
N ILE A 137 -2.54 -10.98 -1.54
CA ILE A 137 -2.49 -9.54 -1.22
C ILE A 137 -1.07 -9.12 -0.81
N GLU A 138 -0.64 -7.92 -1.23
CA GLU A 138 0.56 -7.25 -0.72
C GLU A 138 0.22 -6.38 0.51
N ILE A 139 0.81 -6.70 1.67
CA ILE A 139 0.68 -5.95 2.90
C ILE A 139 1.59 -4.72 2.85
N ASN A 140 0.97 -3.54 2.77
CA ASN A 140 1.67 -2.25 2.77
C ASN A 140 1.75 -1.60 4.17
N GLY A 141 0.95 -2.05 5.14
CA GLY A 141 0.93 -1.46 6.50
C GLY A 141 2.30 -1.52 7.20
N SER A 142 3.03 -2.63 7.00
CA SER A 142 4.40 -2.86 7.50
C SER A 142 5.43 -1.85 7.00
N PHE A 143 5.16 -1.20 5.85
CA PHE A 143 6.02 -0.14 5.32
C PHE A 143 6.06 1.09 6.23
N TYR A 144 4.95 1.41 6.89
CA TYR A 144 4.81 2.61 7.72
C TYR A 144 5.09 2.38 9.20
N ALA A 145 4.72 1.20 9.70
CA ALA A 145 4.95 0.79 11.08
C ALA A 145 5.09 -0.72 11.16
N LEU A 146 5.93 -1.20 12.08
CA LEU A 146 5.99 -2.63 12.40
C LEU A 146 4.60 -3.08 12.86
N GLN A 147 4.17 -4.23 12.35
CA GLN A 147 2.95 -4.89 12.81
C GLN A 147 3.27 -5.74 14.05
N THR A 148 2.27 -6.43 14.57
CA THR A 148 2.43 -7.29 15.75
C THR A 148 2.18 -8.76 15.41
N PRO A 149 2.75 -9.71 16.17
CA PRO A 149 2.52 -11.13 15.99
C PRO A 149 1.05 -11.54 15.99
N GLU A 150 0.23 -10.88 16.80
CA GLU A 150 -1.21 -11.13 16.88
C GLU A 150 -1.89 -10.72 15.57
N ARG A 151 -1.54 -9.55 15.01
CA ARG A 151 -2.12 -9.08 13.73
C ARG A 151 -1.80 -10.01 12.56
N TYR A 152 -0.56 -10.51 12.48
CA TYR A 152 -0.19 -11.45 11.41
C TYR A 152 -0.92 -12.79 11.55
N ALA A 153 -1.06 -13.30 12.78
CA ALA A 153 -1.83 -14.51 13.03
C ALA A 153 -3.32 -14.32 12.72
N ASP A 154 -3.90 -13.19 13.10
CA ASP A 154 -5.28 -12.84 12.77
C ASP A 154 -5.49 -12.79 11.25
N TRP A 155 -4.57 -12.20 10.49
CA TRP A 155 -4.63 -12.18 9.03
C TRP A 155 -4.52 -13.58 8.41
N ALA A 156 -3.64 -14.43 8.94
CA ALA A 156 -3.51 -15.81 8.49
C ALA A 156 -4.79 -16.61 8.75
N ALA A 157 -5.46 -16.40 9.88
CA ALA A 157 -6.69 -17.10 10.27
C ALA A 157 -7.93 -16.66 9.46
N GLN A 158 -7.94 -15.42 8.95
CA GLN A 158 -9.07 -14.85 8.21
C GLN A 158 -9.10 -15.16 6.71
N THR A 159 -8.09 -15.88 6.20
CA THR A 159 -7.94 -16.16 4.76
C THR A 159 -8.14 -17.64 4.45
N PRO A 160 -8.67 -18.00 3.26
CA PRO A 160 -8.89 -19.40 2.87
C PRO A 160 -7.56 -20.12 2.65
N GLU A 161 -7.52 -21.44 2.77
CA GLU A 161 -6.32 -22.24 2.47
C GLU A 161 -5.72 -21.87 1.09
N GLY A 162 -4.39 -21.91 0.97
CA GLY A 162 -3.69 -21.53 -0.26
C GLY A 162 -3.55 -20.01 -0.50
N PHE A 163 -4.23 -19.16 0.26
CA PHE A 163 -4.05 -17.70 0.17
C PHE A 163 -2.66 -17.24 0.63
N VAL A 164 -2.02 -16.36 -0.15
CA VAL A 164 -0.64 -15.90 0.07
C VAL A 164 -0.55 -14.40 0.30
N PHE A 165 0.29 -13.97 1.25
CA PHE A 165 0.61 -12.58 1.51
C PHE A 165 2.05 -12.26 1.10
N SER A 166 2.24 -11.19 0.33
CA SER A 166 3.56 -10.54 0.27
C SER A 166 3.63 -9.42 1.30
N VAL A 167 4.78 -9.20 1.92
CA VAL A 167 4.94 -8.22 3.00
C VAL A 167 5.95 -7.17 2.60
N LYS A 168 5.52 -5.90 2.57
CA LYS A 168 6.41 -4.81 2.24
C LYS A 168 7.28 -4.42 3.43
N ALA A 169 8.58 -4.37 3.21
CA ALA A 169 9.55 -4.07 4.24
C ALA A 169 9.42 -2.61 4.75
N PRO A 170 9.85 -2.32 5.99
CA PRO A 170 9.74 -0.99 6.58
C PRO A 170 10.49 0.08 5.77
N ARG A 171 9.82 1.21 5.52
CA ARG A 171 10.45 2.40 4.90
C ARG A 171 11.63 2.92 5.69
N PHE A 172 11.68 2.61 6.99
CA PHE A 172 12.80 2.99 7.85
C PHE A 172 14.13 2.42 7.34
N ILE A 173 14.12 1.19 6.80
CA ILE A 173 15.32 0.53 6.26
C ILE A 173 15.70 1.12 4.89
N THR A 174 14.75 1.14 3.94
CA THR A 174 15.05 1.48 2.54
C THR A 174 15.06 3.00 2.24
N HIS A 175 14.21 3.79 2.91
CA HIS A 175 14.06 5.22 2.63
C HIS A 175 14.79 6.12 3.64
N VAL A 176 14.71 5.80 4.94
CA VAL A 176 15.26 6.64 6.01
C VAL A 176 16.74 6.32 6.25
N ARG A 177 17.04 5.08 6.63
CA ARG A 177 18.40 4.60 6.86
C ARG A 177 19.17 4.37 5.56
N ARG A 178 18.47 4.12 4.46
CA ARG A 178 19.08 3.94 3.13
C ARG A 178 20.21 2.89 3.18
N LEU A 179 19.92 1.77 3.83
CA LEU A 179 20.84 0.64 4.05
C LEU A 179 22.06 0.93 4.94
N ARG A 180 22.01 1.95 5.80
CA ARG A 180 23.05 2.23 6.81
C ARG A 180 22.61 1.78 8.20
N ASP A 181 23.45 1.01 8.88
CA ASP A 181 23.23 0.52 10.26
C ASP A 181 21.84 -0.12 10.43
N ILE A 182 21.57 -1.13 9.59
CA ILE A 182 20.24 -1.75 9.45
C ILE A 182 20.10 -3.09 10.17
N GLU A 183 21.14 -3.57 10.85
CA GLU A 183 21.19 -4.86 11.54
C GLU A 183 20.04 -4.95 12.56
N ALA A 184 19.95 -4.00 13.50
CA ALA A 184 18.88 -3.95 14.49
C ALA A 184 17.50 -3.68 13.87
N PRO A 185 17.32 -2.71 12.94
CA PRO A 185 16.06 -2.55 12.21
C PRO A 185 15.57 -3.79 11.46
N LEU A 186 16.48 -4.56 10.86
CA LEU A 186 16.18 -5.79 10.14
C LEU A 186 15.76 -6.91 11.11
N ALA A 187 16.51 -7.11 12.19
CA ALA A 187 16.17 -8.03 13.28
C ALA A 187 14.78 -7.71 13.86
N ASN A 188 14.49 -6.43 14.12
CA ASN A 188 13.18 -5.98 14.58
C ASN A 188 12.05 -6.23 13.57
N PHE A 189 12.33 -6.12 12.28
CA PHE A 189 11.33 -6.40 11.25
C PHE A 189 11.00 -7.90 11.22
N MET A 190 12.02 -8.78 11.26
CA MET A 190 11.80 -10.22 11.36
C MET A 190 11.04 -10.58 12.65
N ALA A 191 11.36 -9.92 13.76
CA ALA A 191 10.71 -10.09 15.06
C ALA A 191 9.30 -9.48 15.15
N SER A 192 8.82 -8.77 14.12
CA SER A 192 7.48 -8.15 14.13
C SER A 192 6.34 -9.17 14.06
N GLY A 193 6.65 -10.45 13.86
CA GLY A 193 5.69 -11.55 13.82
C GLY A 193 5.25 -11.97 12.42
N LEU A 194 5.90 -11.45 11.36
CA LEU A 194 5.55 -11.79 9.97
C LEU A 194 5.66 -13.29 9.68
N LEU A 195 6.51 -13.99 10.43
CA LEU A 195 6.74 -15.43 10.32
C LEU A 195 5.52 -16.27 10.75
N ARG A 196 4.58 -15.68 11.51
CA ARG A 196 3.31 -16.32 11.89
C ARG A 196 2.32 -16.43 10.74
N LEU A 197 2.60 -15.81 9.58
CA LEU A 197 1.89 -16.10 8.34
C LEU A 197 2.13 -17.55 7.87
N GLY A 198 3.23 -18.18 8.31
CA GLY A 198 3.55 -19.58 8.03
C GLY A 198 3.51 -19.89 6.52
N PRO A 199 2.77 -20.92 6.07
CA PRO A 199 2.69 -21.29 4.65
C PRO A 199 2.05 -20.20 3.77
N ARG A 200 1.41 -19.19 4.37
CA ARG A 200 0.82 -18.05 3.66
C ARG A 200 1.83 -16.94 3.39
N LEU A 201 3.06 -17.03 3.92
CA LEU A 201 4.10 -16.04 3.63
C LEU A 201 4.64 -16.25 2.21
N GLY A 202 4.41 -15.28 1.34
CA GLY A 202 4.93 -15.23 -0.03
C GLY A 202 6.32 -14.61 -0.08
N ALA A 203 6.40 -13.38 -0.60
CA ALA A 203 7.66 -12.66 -0.73
C ALA A 203 7.71 -11.38 0.13
N LEU A 204 8.92 -11.01 0.54
CA LEU A 204 9.22 -9.76 1.20
C LEU A 204 9.64 -8.71 0.17
N LEU A 205 8.87 -7.63 0.06
CA LEU A 205 9.12 -6.56 -0.90
C LEU A 205 9.99 -5.45 -0.29
N TRP A 206 11.14 -5.19 -0.93
CA TRP A 206 12.07 -4.11 -0.62
C TRP A 206 12.01 -3.01 -1.67
N GLN A 207 11.14 -2.03 -1.47
CA GLN A 207 11.02 -0.88 -2.35
C GLN A 207 11.99 0.25 -1.96
N PHE A 208 12.74 0.77 -2.93
CA PHE A 208 13.67 1.89 -2.76
C PHE A 208 13.13 3.19 -3.36
N PRO A 209 13.43 4.37 -2.76
CA PRO A 209 12.99 5.65 -3.30
C PRO A 209 13.76 6.03 -4.58
N PRO A 210 13.21 6.89 -5.44
CA PRO A 210 13.88 7.34 -6.68
C PRO A 210 15.18 8.11 -6.41
N SER A 211 15.38 8.66 -5.21
CA SER A 211 16.64 9.32 -4.83
C SER A 211 17.74 8.34 -4.40
N PHE A 212 17.46 7.04 -4.34
CA PHE A 212 18.43 6.01 -4.01
C PHE A 212 19.15 5.53 -5.26
N ARG A 213 20.48 5.71 -5.30
CA ARG A 213 21.34 5.31 -6.42
C ARG A 213 22.02 3.99 -6.10
N PHE A 214 22.29 3.20 -7.14
CA PHE A 214 22.98 1.92 -7.03
C PHE A 214 24.44 2.14 -6.61
N ASP A 215 24.85 1.37 -5.62
CA ASP A 215 26.20 1.26 -5.09
C ASP A 215 26.40 -0.24 -4.80
N ALA A 216 27.22 -0.90 -5.61
CA ALA A 216 27.32 -2.36 -5.60
C ALA A 216 27.70 -2.91 -4.22
N LYS A 217 28.70 -2.30 -3.56
CA LYS A 217 29.17 -2.74 -2.24
C LYS A 217 28.10 -2.60 -1.17
N ARG A 218 27.43 -1.44 -1.12
CA ARG A 218 26.36 -1.22 -0.15
C ARG A 218 25.17 -2.13 -0.38
N PHE A 219 24.82 -2.36 -1.65
CA PHE A 219 23.67 -3.19 -1.99
C PHE A 219 23.94 -4.67 -1.70
N GLU A 220 25.14 -5.17 -2.04
CA GLU A 220 25.58 -6.52 -1.71
C GLU A 220 25.61 -6.76 -0.20
N ALA A 221 26.15 -5.82 0.59
CA ALA A 221 26.16 -5.90 2.04
C ALA A 221 24.74 -6.00 2.64
N PHE A 222 23.75 -5.39 1.99
CA PHE A 222 22.34 -5.54 2.36
C PHE A 222 21.79 -6.91 1.96
N LEU A 223 22.01 -7.35 0.72
CA LEU A 223 21.53 -8.65 0.24
C LEU A 223 22.09 -9.81 1.08
N ALA A 224 23.35 -9.74 1.48
CA ALA A 224 24.00 -10.74 2.33
C ALA A 224 23.41 -10.85 3.75
N GLN A 225 22.67 -9.83 4.22
CA GLN A 225 22.01 -9.85 5.53
C GLN A 225 20.59 -10.43 5.48
N LEU A 226 20.03 -10.65 4.28
CA LEU A 226 18.66 -11.11 4.13
C LEU A 226 18.54 -12.61 4.48
N PRO A 227 17.60 -13.00 5.36
CA PRO A 227 17.41 -14.41 5.71
C PRO A 227 16.60 -15.13 4.63
N HIS A 228 17.11 -16.23 4.09
CA HIS A 228 16.44 -17.01 3.03
C HIS A 228 15.61 -18.19 3.54
N ASP A 229 15.74 -18.51 4.83
CA ASP A 229 15.02 -19.57 5.49
C ASP A 229 14.70 -19.21 6.94
N GLY A 230 13.84 -20.01 7.56
CA GLY A 230 13.38 -19.78 8.91
C GLY A 230 14.49 -19.85 9.97
N GLU A 231 15.56 -20.60 9.74
CA GLU A 231 16.68 -20.69 10.67
C GLU A 231 17.47 -19.38 10.68
N GLN A 232 17.81 -18.86 9.50
CA GLN A 232 18.46 -17.56 9.33
C GLN A 232 17.59 -16.42 9.87
N ALA A 233 16.28 -16.48 9.62
CA ALA A 233 15.34 -15.50 10.16
C ALA A 233 15.32 -15.53 11.68
N LEU A 234 15.27 -16.72 12.30
CA LEU A 234 15.28 -16.87 13.74
C LEU A 234 16.60 -16.38 14.38
N ALA A 235 17.73 -16.59 13.70
CA ALA A 235 19.01 -16.04 14.14
C ALA A 235 18.99 -14.50 14.20
N LEU A 236 18.36 -13.84 13.21
CA LEU A 236 18.15 -12.39 13.23
C LEU A 236 17.14 -11.97 14.30
N VAL A 237 16.03 -12.69 14.46
CA VAL A 237 15.02 -12.38 15.50
C VAL A 237 15.66 -12.37 16.89
N ARG A 238 16.57 -13.30 17.20
CA ARG A 238 17.29 -13.34 18.49
C ARG A 238 18.16 -12.12 18.77
N GLN A 239 18.49 -11.33 17.74
CA GLN A 239 19.25 -10.09 17.84
C GLN A 239 18.36 -8.84 17.92
N CYS A 240 17.04 -9.01 17.96
CA CYS A 240 16.11 -7.89 18.03
C CYS A 240 16.22 -7.12 19.36
N GLU A 241 15.74 -5.88 19.36
CA GLU A 241 15.75 -5.05 20.55
C GLU A 241 14.80 -5.59 21.63
N PRO A 242 15.08 -5.42 22.93
CA PRO A 242 14.24 -5.96 24.01
C PRO A 242 12.75 -5.57 23.94
N ARG A 243 12.43 -4.40 23.36
CA ARG A 243 11.04 -3.94 23.14
C ARG A 243 10.23 -4.82 22.16
N MET A 244 10.91 -5.68 21.42
CA MET A 244 10.31 -6.64 20.49
C MET A 244 9.97 -7.97 21.17
N HIS A 245 10.46 -8.24 22.39
CA HIS A 245 10.18 -9.46 23.14
C HIS A 245 8.72 -9.46 23.63
N ARG A 246 7.82 -9.91 22.76
CA ARG A 246 6.38 -10.04 23.01
C ARG A 246 5.94 -11.45 22.66
N GLU A 247 4.78 -11.87 23.15
CA GLU A 247 4.27 -13.20 22.84
C GLU A 247 4.22 -13.46 21.32
N GLY A 248 4.67 -14.63 20.90
CA GLY A 248 4.69 -15.05 19.50
C GLY A 248 5.77 -14.45 18.59
N TYR A 249 6.70 -13.62 19.10
CA TYR A 249 7.78 -13.04 18.26
C TYR A 249 8.81 -14.06 17.75
N LEU A 250 8.91 -15.22 18.40
CA LEU A 250 9.79 -16.35 18.00
C LEU A 250 9.01 -17.47 17.30
N ASP A 251 7.70 -17.32 17.12
CA ASP A 251 6.86 -18.34 16.49
C ASP A 251 7.16 -18.37 14.99
N LEU A 252 7.93 -19.38 14.60
CA LEU A 252 8.26 -19.68 13.22
C LEU A 252 7.79 -21.10 12.91
N ALA A 253 7.13 -21.28 11.77
CA ALA A 253 6.95 -22.60 11.19
C ALA A 253 8.31 -23.14 10.67
N PRO A 254 8.80 -24.30 11.15
CA PRO A 254 10.02 -24.91 10.61
C PRO A 254 9.94 -25.09 9.09
N GLY A 255 11.06 -24.87 8.38
CA GLY A 255 11.10 -24.99 6.93
C GLY A 255 10.47 -23.83 6.15
N THR A 256 10.08 -22.73 6.81
CA THR A 256 9.63 -21.51 6.11
C THR A 256 10.73 -20.99 5.20
N ARG A 257 10.46 -20.97 3.89
CA ARG A 257 11.32 -20.33 2.91
C ARG A 257 11.01 -18.83 2.87
N LEU A 258 12.03 -17.99 2.89
CA LEU A 258 11.88 -16.55 2.74
C LEU A 258 12.34 -16.12 1.35
N ARG A 259 11.40 -15.53 0.61
CA ARG A 259 11.65 -14.95 -0.71
C ARG A 259 11.76 -13.44 -0.59
N HIS A 260 12.67 -12.83 -1.32
CA HIS A 260 12.87 -11.38 -1.33
C HIS A 260 12.75 -10.83 -2.73
N ALA A 261 12.04 -9.71 -2.86
CA ALA A 261 11.91 -8.98 -4.10
C ALA A 261 12.33 -7.52 -3.92
N VAL A 262 13.07 -6.96 -4.87
CA VAL A 262 13.59 -5.58 -4.82
C VAL A 262 12.93 -4.74 -5.90
N GLU A 263 12.31 -3.62 -5.51
CA GLU A 263 11.82 -2.61 -6.44
C GLU A 263 12.75 -1.39 -6.48
N ILE A 264 13.26 -1.13 -7.68
CA ILE A 264 14.12 0.01 -8.00
C ILE A 264 13.30 1.16 -8.61
N ARG A 265 13.78 2.39 -8.44
CA ARG A 265 13.13 3.61 -9.00
C ARG A 265 14.12 4.60 -9.59
N HIS A 266 15.35 4.17 -9.89
CA HIS A 266 16.42 5.04 -10.35
C HIS A 266 17.27 4.34 -11.43
N GLU A 267 17.59 5.06 -12.51
CA GLU A 267 18.25 4.51 -13.71
C GLU A 267 19.63 3.88 -13.45
N SER A 268 20.34 4.28 -12.40
CA SER A 268 21.64 3.66 -12.04
C SER A 268 21.56 2.16 -11.78
N PHE A 269 20.37 1.61 -11.52
CA PHE A 269 20.17 0.18 -11.33
C PHE A 269 20.02 -0.60 -12.65
N ARG A 270 19.89 0.08 -13.80
CA ARG A 270 20.00 -0.55 -15.12
C ARG A 270 21.45 -0.91 -15.39
N SER A 271 21.91 -1.99 -14.76
CA SER A 271 23.30 -2.41 -14.73
C SER A 271 23.37 -3.94 -14.68
N PRO A 272 24.16 -4.58 -15.55
CA PRO A 272 24.41 -6.02 -15.47
C PRO A 272 24.93 -6.47 -14.10
N ALA A 273 25.81 -5.68 -13.48
CA ALA A 273 26.35 -5.98 -12.15
C ALA A 273 25.26 -6.02 -11.04
N PHE A 274 24.19 -5.22 -11.19
CA PHE A 274 23.05 -5.28 -10.29
C PHE A 274 22.24 -6.56 -10.50
N ILE A 275 22.00 -6.95 -11.76
CA ILE A 275 21.29 -8.19 -12.10
C ILE A 275 22.04 -9.42 -11.60
N GLU A 276 23.37 -9.44 -11.78
CA GLU A 276 24.23 -10.51 -11.26
C GLU A 276 24.13 -10.62 -9.74
N LEU A 277 24.21 -9.49 -9.02
CA LEU A 277 24.04 -9.47 -7.56
C LEU A 277 22.72 -10.09 -7.11
N LEU A 278 21.62 -9.75 -7.77
CA LEU A 278 20.31 -10.31 -7.45
C LEU A 278 20.28 -11.83 -7.67
N ARG A 279 20.83 -12.33 -8.77
CA ARG A 279 20.93 -13.77 -9.07
C ARG A 279 21.75 -14.53 -8.05
N ARG A 280 22.94 -14.01 -7.68
CA ARG A 280 23.83 -14.65 -6.70
C ARG A 280 23.17 -14.81 -5.33
N HIS A 281 22.33 -13.86 -4.95
CA HIS A 281 21.59 -13.88 -3.68
C HIS A 281 20.18 -14.47 -3.80
N GLY A 282 19.75 -14.95 -4.98
CA GLY A 282 18.39 -15.49 -5.16
C GLY A 282 17.27 -14.50 -4.83
N VAL A 283 17.49 -13.21 -5.11
CA VAL A 283 16.53 -12.13 -4.85
C VAL A 283 15.88 -11.70 -6.17
N ALA A 284 14.55 -11.67 -6.20
CA ALA A 284 13.83 -11.27 -7.40
C ALA A 284 13.92 -9.77 -7.65
N LEU A 285 14.15 -9.39 -8.90
CA LEU A 285 13.86 -8.07 -9.42
C LEU A 285 12.34 -7.91 -9.53
N VAL A 286 11.81 -6.81 -9.00
CA VAL A 286 10.41 -6.45 -9.21
C VAL A 286 10.25 -5.86 -10.60
N VAL A 287 9.42 -6.49 -11.42
CA VAL A 287 8.96 -5.94 -12.70
C VAL A 287 7.88 -4.90 -12.40
N ALA A 288 8.27 -3.63 -12.39
CA ALA A 288 7.40 -2.52 -12.00
C ALA A 288 6.94 -1.70 -13.21
N ASP A 289 5.68 -1.85 -13.63
CA ASP A 289 5.09 -0.99 -14.65
C ASP A 289 4.61 0.32 -14.00
N THR A 290 5.23 1.43 -14.39
CA THR A 290 5.06 2.74 -13.75
C THR A 290 4.67 3.84 -14.74
N ALA A 291 4.06 3.48 -15.88
CA ALA A 291 3.74 4.40 -16.97
C ALA A 291 4.96 5.21 -17.44
N GLY A 292 6.12 4.56 -17.54
CA GLY A 292 7.38 5.17 -17.97
C GLY A 292 8.02 6.14 -16.95
N LYS A 293 7.49 6.26 -15.73
CA LYS A 293 8.08 7.15 -14.71
C LYS A 293 9.43 6.64 -14.22
N TRP A 294 9.54 5.34 -13.95
CA TRP A 294 10.72 4.67 -13.41
C TRP A 294 11.21 3.58 -14.37
N PRO A 295 12.48 3.12 -14.24
CA PRO A 295 13.02 2.09 -15.11
C PRO A 295 12.18 0.81 -15.02
N LEU A 296 11.78 0.28 -16.18
CA LEU A 296 11.17 -1.04 -16.31
C LEU A 296 12.24 -2.01 -16.79
N LEU A 297 12.53 -3.01 -15.97
CA LEU A 297 13.44 -4.11 -16.26
C LEU A 297 12.73 -5.43 -16.01
N GLU A 298 13.05 -6.43 -16.84
CA GLU A 298 12.38 -7.72 -16.92
C GLU A 298 13.36 -8.88 -16.75
N ASP A 299 14.57 -8.61 -16.27
CA ASP A 299 15.59 -9.62 -15.98
C ASP A 299 15.14 -10.60 -14.89
N LEU A 300 15.05 -11.88 -15.26
CA LEU A 300 14.72 -12.95 -14.34
C LEU A 300 15.93 -13.27 -13.45
N THR A 301 15.75 -13.10 -12.15
CA THR A 301 16.84 -13.06 -11.15
C THR A 301 16.64 -14.04 -9.98
N ALA A 302 15.47 -14.69 -9.91
CA ALA A 302 15.16 -15.71 -8.91
C ALA A 302 14.33 -16.85 -9.53
N ASP A 303 13.98 -17.84 -8.71
CA ASP A 303 13.05 -18.93 -9.07
C ASP A 303 11.57 -18.52 -9.00
N PHE A 304 11.30 -17.24 -8.83
CA PHE A 304 9.98 -16.64 -8.86
C PHE A 304 10.04 -15.24 -9.49
N VAL A 305 8.88 -14.70 -9.89
CA VAL A 305 8.74 -13.35 -10.44
C VAL A 305 7.80 -12.53 -9.56
N TYR A 306 8.11 -11.25 -9.39
CA TYR A 306 7.30 -10.30 -8.65
C TYR A 306 6.95 -9.12 -9.54
N LEU A 307 5.67 -8.93 -9.85
CA LEU A 307 5.17 -7.83 -10.67
C LEU A 307 4.43 -6.82 -9.80
N ARG A 308 4.66 -5.53 -10.07
CA ARG A 308 3.85 -4.43 -9.55
C ARG A 308 3.37 -3.54 -10.68
N LEU A 309 2.07 -3.58 -10.91
CA LEU A 309 1.39 -2.92 -12.01
C LEU A 309 0.76 -1.61 -11.50
N HIS A 310 1.47 -0.49 -11.67
CA HIS A 310 1.03 0.82 -11.16
C HIS A 310 0.19 1.64 -12.15
N GLY A 311 -0.02 1.15 -13.37
CA GLY A 311 -0.87 1.75 -14.40
C GLY A 311 -0.09 2.01 -15.70
N ASP A 312 -0.78 1.84 -16.83
CA ASP A 312 -0.23 1.85 -18.20
C ASP A 312 0.14 3.26 -18.72
N LYS A 313 -0.78 4.24 -18.61
CA LYS A 313 -0.61 5.60 -19.18
C LYS A 313 -0.29 6.68 -18.15
N ALA A 314 -0.72 6.47 -16.91
CA ALA A 314 -0.51 7.39 -15.81
C ALA A 314 -0.38 6.62 -14.50
N LEU A 315 0.72 6.89 -13.78
CA LEU A 315 1.00 6.29 -12.49
C LEU A 315 -0.19 6.47 -11.53
N TYR A 316 -0.68 5.35 -11.01
CA TYR A 316 -1.76 5.22 -10.04
C TYR A 316 -3.16 5.57 -10.53
N ALA A 317 -3.33 6.14 -11.72
CA ALA A 317 -4.60 6.72 -12.17
C ALA A 317 -5.19 6.08 -13.45
N SER A 318 -4.37 5.38 -14.23
CA SER A 318 -4.82 4.67 -15.43
C SER A 318 -5.07 3.19 -15.16
N GLY A 319 -6.15 2.65 -15.73
CA GLY A 319 -6.34 1.20 -15.83
C GLY A 319 -5.61 0.64 -17.03
N TYR A 320 -5.52 -0.68 -17.11
CA TYR A 320 -4.94 -1.37 -18.27
C TYR A 320 -5.98 -1.60 -19.36
N SER A 321 -5.60 -1.40 -20.63
CA SER A 321 -6.41 -1.79 -21.78
C SER A 321 -6.39 -3.31 -21.98
N GLU A 322 -7.27 -3.85 -22.82
CA GLU A 322 -7.28 -5.28 -23.12
C GLU A 322 -5.97 -5.75 -23.77
N GLU A 323 -5.40 -4.93 -24.66
CA GLU A 323 -4.12 -5.21 -25.33
C GLU A 323 -2.97 -5.21 -24.32
N ALA A 324 -2.99 -4.29 -23.35
CA ALA A 324 -1.99 -4.24 -22.29
C ALA A 324 -2.09 -5.46 -21.36
N LEU A 325 -3.31 -5.88 -21.00
CA LEU A 325 -3.54 -7.09 -20.19
C LEU A 325 -3.13 -8.36 -20.96
N GLU A 326 -3.37 -8.43 -22.27
CA GLU A 326 -2.87 -9.53 -23.11
C GLU A 326 -1.34 -9.58 -23.15
N ALA A 327 -0.68 -8.43 -23.24
CA ALA A 327 0.78 -8.36 -23.20
C ALA A 327 1.35 -8.88 -21.87
N TRP A 328 0.69 -8.55 -20.74
CA TRP A 328 1.05 -9.06 -19.41
C TRP A 328 0.73 -10.55 -19.25
N GLN A 329 -0.39 -11.04 -19.78
CA GLN A 329 -0.72 -12.46 -19.80
C GLN A 329 0.40 -13.26 -20.48
N ARG A 330 0.81 -12.87 -21.70
CA ARG A 330 1.89 -13.57 -22.44
C ARG A 330 3.21 -13.60 -21.67
N ARG A 331 3.55 -12.51 -20.98
CA ARG A 331 4.74 -12.42 -20.11
C ARG A 331 4.64 -13.39 -18.94
N ILE A 332 3.53 -13.38 -18.22
CA ILE A 332 3.28 -14.27 -17.07
C ILE A 332 3.37 -15.73 -17.48
N GLU A 333 2.71 -16.13 -18.57
CA GLU A 333 2.74 -17.50 -19.09
C GLU A 333 4.15 -17.94 -19.51
N ALA A 334 4.91 -17.04 -20.16
CA ALA A 334 6.30 -17.31 -20.51
C ALA A 334 7.18 -17.52 -19.26
N TRP A 335 7.07 -16.63 -18.28
CA TRP A 335 7.86 -16.68 -17.05
C TRP A 335 7.53 -17.91 -16.21
N GLN A 336 6.26 -18.30 -16.11
CA GLN A 336 5.82 -19.52 -15.43
C GLN A 336 6.46 -20.77 -16.02
N GLN A 337 6.70 -20.78 -17.34
CA GLN A 337 7.33 -21.88 -18.07
C GLN A 337 8.86 -21.77 -18.13
N GLY A 338 9.44 -20.84 -17.38
CA GLY A 338 10.88 -20.69 -17.32
C GLY A 338 11.49 -19.90 -18.47
N ARG A 339 10.67 -19.30 -19.35
CA ARG A 339 11.10 -18.62 -20.59
C ARG A 339 11.05 -17.10 -20.43
N GLN A 340 11.78 -16.40 -21.28
CA GLN A 340 11.70 -14.95 -21.43
C GLN A 340 10.95 -14.57 -22.72
N VAL A 341 10.27 -13.41 -22.72
CA VAL A 341 9.63 -12.88 -23.94
C VAL A 341 10.63 -12.15 -24.85
N PRO A 342 10.48 -12.20 -26.18
CA PRO A 342 11.45 -11.57 -27.10
C PRO A 342 11.56 -10.04 -26.98
N ASP A 343 10.49 -9.38 -26.54
CA ASP A 343 10.40 -7.92 -26.37
C ASP A 343 10.75 -7.46 -24.93
N ALA A 344 11.36 -8.33 -24.13
CA ALA A 344 11.72 -8.03 -22.75
C ALA A 344 12.77 -6.90 -22.66
N ARG A 345 12.59 -6.01 -21.69
CA ARG A 345 13.54 -4.94 -21.38
C ARG A 345 14.57 -5.44 -20.37
N LEU A 346 15.75 -5.80 -20.87
CA LEU A 346 16.80 -6.43 -20.07
C LEU A 346 17.96 -5.46 -19.84
N ALA A 347 18.50 -5.46 -18.63
CA ALA A 347 19.81 -4.89 -18.36
C ALA A 347 20.94 -5.82 -18.83
N GLU A 348 20.68 -7.12 -18.94
CA GLU A 348 21.63 -8.12 -19.43
C GLU A 348 21.01 -9.02 -20.52
N PRO A 349 20.93 -8.54 -21.78
CA PRO A 349 20.22 -9.24 -22.86
C PRO A 349 20.90 -10.54 -23.31
N ASP A 350 22.20 -10.68 -23.10
CA ASP A 350 22.98 -11.86 -23.54
C ASP A 350 22.87 -13.05 -22.57
N GLN A 351 22.35 -12.83 -21.36
CA GLN A 351 22.19 -13.87 -20.34
C GLN A 351 20.72 -14.05 -19.94
N LEU A 352 20.02 -14.86 -20.74
CA LEU A 352 18.64 -15.25 -20.46
C LEU A 352 18.60 -16.35 -19.40
N ALA A 353 17.74 -16.17 -18.39
CA ALA A 353 17.45 -17.25 -17.46
C ALA A 353 16.51 -18.25 -18.14
N GLU A 354 17.01 -19.45 -18.42
CA GLU A 354 16.24 -20.53 -19.04
C GLU A 354 16.00 -21.68 -18.07
N GLY A 355 14.80 -22.25 -18.14
CA GLY A 355 14.42 -23.46 -17.41
C GLY A 355 13.81 -23.22 -16.02
N GLY A 356 13.16 -24.27 -15.53
CA GLY A 356 12.41 -24.29 -14.26
C GLY A 356 11.05 -23.59 -14.35
N THR A 357 10.05 -24.11 -13.64
CA THR A 357 8.80 -23.37 -13.44
C THR A 357 8.99 -22.28 -12.41
N ARG A 358 8.34 -21.13 -12.59
CA ARG A 358 8.42 -20.01 -11.64
C ARG A 358 7.07 -19.64 -11.09
N ASP A 359 7.01 -19.42 -9.78
CA ASP A 359 5.85 -18.77 -9.16
C ASP A 359 5.81 -17.29 -9.59
N VAL A 360 4.62 -16.76 -9.83
CA VAL A 360 4.44 -15.37 -10.24
C VAL A 360 3.51 -14.65 -9.28
N TYR A 361 4.06 -13.68 -8.55
CA TYR A 361 3.30 -12.75 -7.71
C TYR A 361 2.98 -11.51 -8.54
N CYS A 362 1.70 -11.16 -8.67
CA CYS A 362 1.28 -9.98 -9.44
C CYS A 362 0.34 -9.11 -8.63
N TYR A 363 0.76 -7.87 -8.36
CA TYR A 363 -0.01 -6.90 -7.58
C TYR A 363 -0.32 -5.66 -8.41
N PHE A 364 -1.59 -5.30 -8.46
CA PHE A 364 -2.04 -4.03 -9.05
C PHE A 364 -2.08 -2.97 -7.95
N ASP A 365 -1.50 -1.81 -8.25
CA ASP A 365 -1.39 -0.68 -7.31
C ASP A 365 -2.02 0.60 -7.89
N ASN A 366 -2.79 0.50 -8.97
CA ASN A 366 -3.37 1.62 -9.72
C ASN A 366 -4.69 2.16 -9.11
N ASP A 367 -4.67 2.43 -7.81
CA ASP A 367 -5.87 2.59 -6.99
C ASP A 367 -6.44 4.00 -6.80
N LEU A 368 -5.87 5.06 -7.39
CA LEU A 368 -6.46 6.41 -7.26
C LEU A 368 -7.89 6.50 -7.80
N LYS A 369 -8.34 5.51 -8.60
CA LYS A 369 -9.70 5.42 -9.15
C LYS A 369 -10.37 4.05 -8.92
N VAL A 370 -9.93 3.27 -7.92
CA VAL A 370 -10.48 1.93 -7.61
C VAL A 370 -10.43 0.99 -8.83
N ARG A 371 -9.35 1.05 -9.62
CA ARG A 371 -9.21 0.24 -10.84
C ARG A 371 -8.47 -1.08 -10.60
N ALA A 372 -7.60 -1.14 -9.59
CA ALA A 372 -6.78 -2.32 -9.35
C ALA A 372 -7.61 -3.60 -9.16
N PRO A 373 -8.73 -3.62 -8.41
CA PRO A 373 -9.52 -4.85 -8.25
C PRO A 373 -10.11 -5.35 -9.58
N TYR A 374 -10.58 -4.43 -10.44
CA TYR A 374 -11.15 -4.80 -11.74
C TYR A 374 -10.08 -5.27 -12.73
N ASP A 375 -8.92 -4.62 -12.76
CA ASP A 375 -7.81 -5.02 -13.62
C ASP A 375 -7.23 -6.37 -13.18
N ALA A 376 -7.08 -6.58 -11.86
CA ALA A 376 -6.69 -7.87 -11.29
C ALA A 376 -7.68 -8.97 -11.67
N ARG A 377 -8.99 -8.71 -11.55
CA ARG A 377 -10.02 -9.68 -11.92
C ARG A 377 -9.96 -10.05 -13.40
N ARG A 378 -9.82 -9.07 -14.30
CA ARG A 378 -9.69 -9.31 -15.74
C ARG A 378 -8.45 -10.14 -16.08
N LEU A 379 -7.32 -9.90 -15.42
CA LEU A 379 -6.11 -10.69 -15.62
C LEU A 379 -6.26 -12.12 -15.08
N LEU A 380 -6.92 -12.30 -13.93
CA LEU A 380 -7.25 -13.62 -13.37
C LEU A 380 -8.17 -14.43 -14.30
N GLU A 381 -9.21 -13.81 -14.85
CA GLU A 381 -10.12 -14.42 -15.84
C GLU A 381 -9.35 -14.87 -17.09
N ARG A 382 -8.42 -14.03 -17.59
CA ARG A 382 -7.56 -14.36 -18.74
C ARG A 382 -6.62 -15.54 -18.48
N LEU A 383 -6.11 -15.65 -17.25
CA LEU A 383 -5.24 -16.75 -16.81
C LEU A 383 -6.04 -17.99 -16.36
N GLY A 384 -7.37 -17.94 -16.31
CA GLY A 384 -8.23 -19.02 -15.81
C GLY A 384 -8.09 -19.30 -14.30
N LEU A 385 -7.62 -18.31 -13.54
CA LEU A 385 -7.37 -18.39 -12.08
C LEU A 385 -8.54 -17.83 -11.25
N ASP A 386 -9.67 -17.54 -11.88
CA ASP A 386 -10.83 -16.92 -11.28
C ASP A 386 -11.88 -17.90 -10.75
N ARG A 387 -11.76 -19.18 -11.12
CA ARG A 387 -12.78 -20.23 -10.90
C ARG A 387 -13.13 -20.47 -9.42
N ASP A 388 -12.14 -20.39 -8.55
CA ASP A 388 -12.31 -20.63 -7.11
C ASP A 388 -12.62 -19.35 -6.31
N LEU A 389 -12.75 -18.20 -6.99
CA LEU A 389 -12.99 -16.91 -6.35
C LEU A 389 -14.49 -16.60 -6.28
N ALA A 390 -15.00 -16.53 -5.05
CA ALA A 390 -16.42 -16.43 -4.77
C ALA A 390 -17.07 -15.08 -5.14
N VAL A 391 -16.31 -13.98 -5.28
CA VAL A 391 -16.88 -12.65 -5.54
C VAL A 391 -16.15 -11.88 -6.63
N ARG A 392 -16.89 -11.11 -7.42
CA ARG A 392 -16.37 -10.22 -8.47
C ARG A 392 -16.48 -8.76 -8.00
N PRO A 393 -15.44 -7.92 -8.21
CA PRO A 393 -15.53 -6.50 -7.91
C PRO A 393 -16.75 -5.86 -8.58
N GLY A 394 -17.54 -5.10 -7.82
CA GLY A 394 -18.74 -4.42 -8.31
C GLY A 394 -19.99 -5.29 -8.47
N GLN A 395 -19.95 -6.58 -8.12
CA GLN A 395 -21.13 -7.46 -8.10
C GLN A 395 -21.47 -7.89 -6.66
N PRO A 396 -22.76 -7.96 -6.30
CA PRO A 396 -23.16 -8.54 -5.02
C PRO A 396 -22.78 -10.04 -4.98
N PRO A 397 -22.45 -10.60 -3.80
CA PRO A 397 -22.22 -12.04 -3.66
C PRO A 397 -23.46 -12.83 -4.12
N ALA A 398 -23.25 -14.03 -4.66
CA ALA A 398 -24.34 -14.94 -5.02
C ALA A 398 -25.20 -15.28 -3.78
N GLU A 399 -26.50 -15.54 -3.99
CA GLU A 399 -27.40 -15.97 -2.91
C GLU A 399 -26.83 -17.19 -2.19
N GLY A 400 -26.72 -17.11 -0.86
CA GLY A 400 -26.13 -18.15 -0.01
C GLY A 400 -24.67 -17.92 0.41
N VAL A 401 -23.98 -16.95 -0.18
CA VAL A 401 -22.65 -16.51 0.30
C VAL A 401 -22.84 -15.46 1.39
N LEU A 402 -22.81 -15.89 2.67
CA LEU A 402 -22.98 -14.99 3.82
C LEU A 402 -21.92 -13.86 3.84
N PRO A 403 -22.29 -12.63 4.27
CA PRO A 403 -21.40 -11.47 4.33
C PRO A 403 -20.22 -11.62 5.29
#